data_AF-A0A7C5ZME7-F1
#
_entry.id   AF-A0A7C5ZME7-F1
#
_cell.length_a   1.000
_cell.length_b   1.000
_cell.length_c   1.000
_cell.angle_alpha   90.00
_cell.angle_beta   90.00
_cell.angle_gamma   90.00
#
_symmetry.space_group_name_H-M   'P 1'
#
loop_
_entity.id
_entity.type
_entity.pdbx_description
1 polymer ?
#
loop_
_entity_poly.entity_id
_entity_poly.type
_entity_poly.pdbx_seq_one_letter_code
_entity_poly.pdbx_strand_id
1 'polypeptide(L)'
;SMSLTRVPAITATQSSAAMQFVVAALALLLLCRLNPGVRPGPVSAPIVALAGLAALLPWLILGALGSILDTVLALGTAAVAGAFAARLLALICGPGEMGVGNSRLAQTSTVIVALGIVAGALGWRGLNVALLISVPATALLAIAVSGSTKGEGACACAGTVTWVVGLSVFGPLAFADGAELLIVLGLNEFAWSVIAALAGAVLLTAVGLVVLARPRVASANIPNSAVISVASIAIAVACYVGFGHPGLYGDRIFVVMRAQADTSGARQISDRTERARAVYTRLTSHARSSQALSASTMRALGISYQPYYLVNGFEVRAEPLAALAFAAMPDVDRVLPSPRLRPVTALLPDVEQLSPQPRTEGTAWNVEMIHANRVWSELGVTGKGIVVGQSDSGVDGTHPALADGYRGRSTGDDYNWLDPWSRWPSPRDLGSHGTHTLGSAVGRGGIGIAPDASWIACVNLERNLANPALYLDCLQFMLAPYPRDGDPIRDGDPSRAPHVLNNSWGCPPVEGCDARVLAPAIAALSDAGIFVVASAGNDGPTCGSISDPPAIYPESFTVGAVDRLGRVAPFSSRGPVTVDGS
;
A
#
# COMPACT_ATOMS: atom_id res chain seq x y z
N SER A 1 -19.10 -28.09 -14.41
CA SER A 1 -17.66 -27.77 -14.50
C SER A 1 -17.36 -26.69 -13.47
N MET A 2 -16.46 -26.94 -12.52
CA MET A 2 -15.95 -25.88 -11.65
C MET A 2 -15.15 -24.92 -12.52
N SER A 3 -15.68 -23.72 -12.76
CA SER A 3 -14.94 -22.65 -13.41
C SER A 3 -13.68 -22.37 -12.60
N LEU A 4 -12.51 -22.37 -13.25
CA LEU A 4 -11.21 -21.99 -12.68
C LEU A 4 -11.20 -20.57 -12.08
N THR A 5 -12.29 -19.80 -12.23
CA THR A 5 -12.50 -18.48 -11.62
C THR A 5 -12.89 -18.51 -10.13
N ARG A 6 -12.96 -19.69 -9.48
CA ARG A 6 -13.33 -19.83 -8.05
C ARG A 6 -12.17 -20.26 -7.13
N VAL A 7 -10.92 -20.06 -7.53
CA VAL A 7 -9.80 -20.16 -6.59
C VAL A 7 -9.73 -18.82 -5.86
N PRO A 8 -9.84 -18.80 -4.52
CA PRO A 8 -9.80 -17.55 -3.79
C PRO A 8 -8.45 -16.89 -3.94
N ALA A 9 -8.48 -15.57 -3.88
CA ALA A 9 -7.32 -14.73 -3.85
C ALA A 9 -6.47 -15.04 -2.61
N ILE A 10 -5.49 -15.93 -2.75
CA ILE A 10 -4.20 -15.70 -2.10
C ILE A 10 -3.77 -14.32 -2.61
N THR A 11 -3.53 -13.36 -1.71
CA THR A 11 -3.19 -12.02 -2.18
C THR A 11 -1.94 -12.13 -3.05
N ALA A 12 -1.81 -11.28 -4.06
CA ALA A 12 -0.65 -11.38 -4.94
C ALA A 12 0.68 -11.20 -4.17
N THR A 13 0.59 -10.57 -2.99
CA THR A 13 1.62 -10.55 -1.94
C THR A 13 1.96 -11.95 -1.42
N GLN A 14 0.98 -12.65 -0.86
CA GLN A 14 1.17 -14.02 -0.36
C GLN A 14 1.61 -15.00 -1.44
N SER A 15 1.10 -14.85 -2.67
CA SER A 15 1.48 -15.68 -3.81
C SER A 15 2.95 -15.49 -4.18
N SER A 16 3.42 -14.23 -4.20
CA SER A 16 4.81 -13.89 -4.47
C SER A 16 5.74 -14.43 -3.37
N ALA A 17 5.37 -14.21 -2.11
CA ALA A 17 6.13 -14.71 -0.96
C ALA A 17 6.23 -16.24 -0.95
N ALA A 18 5.13 -16.95 -1.25
CA ALA A 18 5.13 -18.40 -1.36
C ALA A 18 6.00 -18.91 -2.51
N MET A 19 5.93 -18.27 -3.69
CA MET A 19 6.80 -18.61 -4.82
C MET A 19 8.27 -18.42 -4.49
N GLN A 20 8.62 -17.31 -3.83
CA GLN A 20 9.99 -17.06 -3.40
C GLN A 20 10.50 -18.07 -2.38
N PHE A 21 9.68 -18.42 -1.40
CA PHE A 21 10.00 -19.48 -0.45
C PHE A 21 10.35 -20.79 -1.18
N VAL A 22 9.51 -21.20 -2.15
CA VAL A 22 9.72 -22.42 -2.94
C VAL A 22 11.01 -22.34 -3.76
N VAL A 23 11.24 -21.23 -4.47
CA VAL A 23 12.45 -21.04 -5.29
C VAL A 23 13.71 -21.05 -4.41
N ALA A 24 13.71 -20.34 -3.28
CA ALA A 24 14.81 -20.33 -2.33
C ALA A 24 15.07 -21.73 -1.75
N ALA A 25 14.01 -22.50 -1.46
CA ALA A 25 14.13 -23.84 -0.92
C ALA A 25 14.72 -24.81 -1.94
N LEU A 26 14.29 -24.73 -3.20
CA LEU A 26 14.87 -25.51 -4.29
C LEU A 26 16.35 -25.16 -4.53
N ALA A 27 16.70 -23.87 -4.48
CA ALA A 27 18.09 -23.42 -4.60
C ALA A 27 18.95 -23.95 -3.45
N LEU A 28 18.44 -23.92 -2.21
CA LEU A 28 19.09 -24.52 -1.05
C LEU A 28 19.28 -26.02 -1.22
N LEU A 29 18.27 -26.75 -1.68
CA LEU A 29 18.35 -28.20 -1.91
C LEU A 29 19.40 -28.53 -2.99
N LEU A 30 19.45 -27.75 -4.07
CA LEU A 30 20.48 -27.90 -5.11
C LEU A 30 21.88 -27.67 -4.52
N LEU A 31 22.05 -26.60 -3.73
CA LEU A 31 23.33 -26.28 -3.10
C LEU A 31 23.76 -27.36 -2.09
N CYS A 32 22.82 -27.94 -1.34
CA CYS A 32 23.07 -29.08 -0.46
C CYS A 32 23.58 -30.31 -1.23
N ARG A 33 23.07 -30.54 -2.44
CA ARG A 33 23.54 -31.65 -3.30
C ARG A 33 24.92 -31.38 -3.89
N LEU A 34 25.18 -30.14 -4.30
CA LEU A 34 26.48 -29.74 -4.86
C LEU A 34 27.58 -29.67 -3.80
N ASN A 35 27.23 -29.39 -2.54
CA ASN A 35 28.19 -29.30 -1.44
C ASN A 35 27.72 -30.04 -0.16
N PRO A 36 27.79 -31.38 -0.14
CA PRO A 36 27.35 -32.19 1.01
C PRO A 36 28.26 -32.06 2.24
N GLY A 37 29.47 -31.49 2.08
CA GLY A 37 30.46 -31.37 3.16
C GLY A 37 30.14 -30.29 4.21
N VAL A 38 29.24 -29.35 3.92
CA VAL A 38 28.91 -28.24 4.83
C VAL A 38 27.76 -28.61 5.76
N ARG A 39 28.10 -28.84 7.03
CA ARG A 39 27.16 -29.09 8.14
C ARG A 39 26.82 -27.79 8.90
N PRO A 40 25.67 -27.71 9.58
CA PRO A 40 25.37 -26.58 10.46
C PRO A 40 26.42 -26.53 11.58
N GLY A 41 27.24 -25.48 11.61
CA GLY A 41 28.21 -25.23 12.67
C GLY A 41 27.55 -24.73 13.97
N PRO A 42 28.31 -24.62 15.07
CA PRO A 42 27.82 -24.09 16.34
C PRO A 42 27.22 -22.68 16.22
N VAL A 43 26.21 -22.40 17.06
CA VAL A 43 25.49 -21.12 17.12
C VAL A 43 25.93 -20.34 18.35
N SER A 44 26.44 -19.13 18.16
CA SER A 44 26.72 -18.22 19.27
C SER A 44 25.46 -17.44 19.65
N ALA A 45 24.69 -17.97 20.59
CA ALA A 45 23.46 -17.36 21.10
C ALA A 45 23.57 -15.83 21.41
N PRO A 46 24.61 -15.34 22.12
CA PRO A 46 24.69 -13.90 22.41
C PRO A 46 24.99 -13.04 21.18
N ILE A 47 25.73 -13.55 20.19
CA ILE A 47 25.98 -12.81 18.94
C ILE A 47 24.71 -12.77 18.10
N VAL A 48 24.00 -13.89 17.99
CA VAL A 48 22.71 -13.95 17.29
C VAL A 48 21.68 -13.03 17.94
N ALA A 49 21.61 -12.98 19.28
CA ALA A 49 20.67 -12.12 19.98
C ALA A 49 20.96 -10.62 19.75
N LEU A 50 22.23 -10.19 19.83
CA LEU A 50 22.62 -8.80 19.60
C LEU A 50 22.46 -8.39 18.13
N ALA A 51 22.87 -9.25 17.21
CA ALA A 51 22.73 -9.00 15.78
C ALA A 51 21.25 -9.02 15.35
N GLY A 52 20.46 -9.95 15.92
CA GLY A 52 19.02 -10.01 15.71
C GLY A 52 18.31 -8.76 16.21
N LEU A 53 18.66 -8.29 17.41
CA LEU A 53 18.16 -7.01 17.93
C LEU A 53 18.57 -5.85 17.01
N ALA A 54 19.83 -5.76 16.61
CA ALA A 54 20.30 -4.72 15.68
C ALA A 54 19.58 -4.74 14.33
N ALA A 55 19.34 -5.93 13.77
CA ALA A 55 18.65 -6.11 12.50
C ALA A 55 17.16 -5.75 12.58
N LEU A 56 16.47 -6.18 13.65
CA LEU A 56 15.01 -6.12 13.76
C LEU A 56 14.49 -4.87 14.47
N LEU A 57 15.27 -4.24 15.36
CA LEU A 57 14.80 -3.12 16.18
C LEU A 57 14.18 -1.97 15.36
N PRO A 58 14.78 -1.51 14.24
CA PRO A 58 14.15 -0.48 13.41
C PRO A 58 12.81 -0.93 12.82
N TRP A 59 12.69 -2.18 12.39
CA TRP A 59 11.44 -2.73 11.85
C TRP A 59 10.36 -2.87 12.91
N LEU A 60 10.74 -3.26 14.13
CA LEU A 60 9.84 -3.33 15.27
C LEU A 60 9.30 -1.96 15.69
N ILE A 61 10.07 -0.88 15.50
CA ILE A 61 9.62 0.48 15.86
C ILE A 61 8.79 1.12 14.73
N LEU A 62 9.15 0.85 13.47
CA LEU A 62 8.64 1.61 12.33
C LEU A 62 7.55 0.89 11.53
N GLY A 63 7.62 -0.44 11.46
CA GLY A 63 6.70 -1.25 10.67
C GLY A 63 5.67 -1.99 11.52
N ALA A 64 4.87 -2.80 10.85
CA ALA A 64 3.85 -3.63 11.47
C ALA A 64 3.83 -5.03 10.84
N LEU A 65 3.52 -6.05 11.65
CA LEU A 65 3.40 -7.42 11.15
C LEU A 65 2.18 -7.56 10.24
N GLY A 66 2.34 -8.33 9.16
CA GLY A 66 1.25 -8.67 8.25
C GLY A 66 0.26 -9.68 8.86
N SER A 67 -0.42 -10.45 8.02
CA SER A 67 -1.22 -11.59 8.49
C SER A 67 -0.34 -12.68 9.12
N ILE A 68 -0.98 -13.65 9.77
CA ILE A 68 -0.30 -14.86 10.25
C ILE A 68 0.42 -15.56 9.09
N LEU A 69 -0.26 -15.67 7.94
CA LEU A 69 0.31 -16.31 6.76
C LEU A 69 1.54 -15.54 6.23
N ASP A 70 1.46 -14.21 6.15
CA ASP A 70 2.60 -13.39 5.71
C ASP A 70 3.80 -13.57 6.64
N THR A 71 3.55 -13.58 7.95
CA THR A 71 4.59 -13.78 8.96
C THR A 71 5.23 -15.16 8.85
N VAL A 72 4.44 -16.22 8.65
CA VAL A 72 4.94 -17.59 8.47
C VAL A 72 5.75 -17.72 7.18
N LEU A 73 5.27 -17.15 6.07
CA LEU A 73 5.99 -17.14 4.80
C LEU A 73 7.30 -16.35 4.88
N ALA A 74 7.29 -15.20 5.58
CA ALA A 74 8.48 -14.40 5.83
C ALA A 74 9.50 -15.18 6.69
N LEU A 75 9.05 -15.83 7.78
CA LEU A 75 9.90 -16.69 8.62
C LEU A 75 10.51 -17.85 7.83
N GLY A 76 9.71 -18.55 7.04
CA GLY A 76 10.18 -19.65 6.19
C GLY A 76 11.21 -19.19 5.18
N THR A 77 10.94 -18.08 4.48
CA THR A 77 11.84 -17.50 3.49
C THR A 77 13.14 -17.05 4.13
N ALA A 78 13.07 -16.37 5.28
CA ALA A 78 14.23 -15.94 6.06
C ALA A 78 15.11 -17.13 6.49
N ALA A 79 14.50 -18.21 7.00
CA ALA A 79 15.23 -19.40 7.42
C ALA A 79 15.98 -20.07 6.25
N VAL A 80 15.31 -20.22 5.11
CA VAL A 80 15.89 -20.81 3.90
C VAL A 80 16.99 -19.91 3.32
N ALA A 81 16.75 -18.60 3.24
CA ALA A 81 17.72 -17.62 2.75
C ALA A 81 18.98 -17.59 3.62
N GLY A 82 18.83 -17.61 4.94
CA GLY A 82 19.95 -17.68 5.87
C GLY A 82 20.78 -18.96 5.68
N ALA A 83 20.13 -20.11 5.56
CA ALA A 83 20.80 -21.39 5.36
C ALA A 83 21.51 -21.46 3.99
N PHE A 84 20.90 -20.87 2.95
CA PHE A 84 21.50 -20.73 1.63
C PHE A 84 22.74 -19.85 1.68
N ALA A 85 22.64 -18.67 2.29
CA ALA A 85 23.76 -17.74 2.43
C ALA A 85 24.93 -18.37 3.20
N ALA A 86 24.68 -19.03 4.32
CA ALA A 86 25.73 -19.69 5.10
C ALA A 86 26.49 -20.75 4.27
N ARG A 87 25.77 -21.54 3.47
CA ARG A 87 26.39 -22.53 2.57
C ARG A 87 27.13 -21.90 1.39
N LEU A 88 26.57 -20.86 0.80
CA LEU A 88 27.21 -20.10 -0.28
C LEU A 88 28.54 -19.49 0.20
N LEU A 89 28.54 -18.89 1.40
CA LEU A 89 29.76 -18.32 1.98
C LEU A 89 30.79 -19.40 2.34
N ALA A 90 30.36 -20.58 2.78
CA ALA A 90 31.26 -21.70 3.00
C ALA A 90 31.95 -22.19 1.70
N LEU A 91 31.28 -22.08 0.55
CA LEU A 91 31.88 -22.35 -0.76
C LEU A 91 32.90 -21.27 -1.15
N ILE A 92 32.50 -20.01 -1.08
CA ILE A 92 33.32 -18.87 -1.51
C ILE A 92 34.55 -18.68 -0.60
N CYS A 93 34.43 -19.02 0.69
CA CYS A 93 35.49 -18.87 1.69
C CYS A 93 36.19 -20.20 2.07
N GLY A 94 36.04 -21.25 1.26
CA GLY A 94 36.55 -22.59 1.54
C GLY A 94 38.09 -22.72 1.62
N PRO A 95 38.62 -23.80 2.23
CA PRO A 95 40.04 -24.01 2.45
C PRO A 95 40.71 -24.49 1.14
N GLY A 96 41.09 -23.55 0.26
CA GLY A 96 41.84 -23.90 -0.95
C GLY A 96 42.07 -22.77 -1.95
N GLU A 97 41.20 -21.76 -1.99
CA GLU A 97 41.34 -20.63 -2.94
C GLU A 97 41.79 -19.32 -2.29
N MET A 98 42.11 -19.33 -0.99
CA MET A 98 42.75 -18.19 -0.33
C MET A 98 44.26 -18.20 -0.56
N GLY A 99 44.64 -18.05 -1.83
CA GLY A 99 46.01 -17.75 -2.24
C GLY A 99 46.48 -16.46 -1.56
N VAL A 100 47.60 -16.59 -0.85
CA VAL A 100 48.59 -15.57 -0.48
C VAL A 100 48.30 -14.17 -1.06
N GLY A 101 47.75 -13.24 -0.24
CA GLY A 101 47.70 -11.81 -0.57
C GLY A 101 46.42 -11.02 -0.21
N ASN A 102 45.29 -11.65 0.12
CA ASN A 102 44.03 -10.91 0.27
C ASN A 102 43.79 -10.38 1.69
N SER A 103 43.70 -9.05 1.80
CA SER A 103 43.31 -8.34 3.03
C SER A 103 41.86 -8.70 3.43
N ARG A 104 41.54 -8.60 4.74
CA ARG A 104 40.16 -8.78 5.24
C ARG A 104 39.13 -7.90 4.51
N LEU A 105 39.59 -6.78 3.94
CA LEU A 105 38.80 -5.89 3.12
C LEU A 105 38.31 -6.60 1.83
N ALA A 106 39.18 -7.29 1.10
CA ALA A 106 38.82 -8.00 -0.13
C ALA A 106 37.82 -9.14 0.12
N GLN A 107 37.98 -9.86 1.23
CA GLN A 107 37.01 -10.88 1.66
C GLN A 107 35.65 -10.25 1.98
N THR A 108 35.64 -9.14 2.71
CA THR A 108 34.41 -8.41 3.05
C THR A 108 33.69 -7.93 1.79
N SER A 109 34.40 -7.36 0.83
CA SER A 109 33.82 -6.95 -0.45
C SER A 109 33.20 -8.12 -1.22
N THR A 110 33.86 -9.28 -1.25
CA THR A 110 33.36 -10.48 -1.92
C THR A 110 32.06 -10.98 -1.27
N VAL A 111 32.02 -11.02 0.06
CA VAL A 111 30.82 -11.42 0.82
C VAL A 111 29.68 -10.42 0.62
N ILE A 112 29.96 -9.11 0.60
CA ILE A 112 28.96 -8.06 0.32
C ILE A 112 28.32 -8.29 -1.05
N VAL A 113 29.12 -8.51 -2.10
CA VAL A 113 28.62 -8.75 -3.46
C VAL A 113 27.77 -10.02 -3.52
N ALA A 114 28.25 -11.12 -2.95
CA ALA A 114 27.51 -12.39 -2.93
C ALA A 114 26.15 -12.24 -2.22
N LEU A 115 26.13 -11.60 -1.05
CA LEU A 115 24.91 -11.34 -0.30
C LEU A 115 23.98 -10.33 -0.99
N GLY A 116 24.54 -9.37 -1.74
CA GLY A 116 23.76 -8.43 -2.56
C GLY A 116 23.01 -9.13 -3.69
N ILE A 117 23.65 -10.10 -4.37
CA ILE A 117 22.99 -10.93 -5.40
C ILE A 117 21.85 -11.75 -4.78
N VAL A 118 22.08 -12.35 -3.60
CA VAL A 118 21.04 -13.10 -2.88
C VAL A 118 19.88 -12.18 -2.51
N ALA A 119 20.15 -10.98 -1.98
CA ALA A 119 19.12 -10.01 -1.65
C ALA A 119 18.29 -9.57 -2.85
N GLY A 120 18.94 -9.30 -3.99
CA GLY A 120 18.25 -8.92 -5.24
C GLY A 120 17.36 -10.02 -5.80
N ALA A 121 17.64 -11.29 -5.50
CA ALA A 121 16.81 -12.42 -5.88
C ALA A 121 15.64 -12.70 -4.91
N LEU A 122 15.75 -12.20 -3.66
CA LEU A 122 14.77 -12.43 -2.60
C LEU A 122 13.70 -11.34 -2.48
N GLY A 123 13.88 -10.17 -3.07
CA GLY A 123 12.85 -9.13 -3.00
C GLY A 123 11.78 -9.29 -4.07
N TRP A 124 10.55 -8.94 -3.71
CA TRP A 124 9.39 -8.89 -4.58
C TRP A 124 8.65 -7.59 -4.29
N ARG A 125 7.98 -7.02 -5.31
CA ARG A 125 7.24 -5.76 -5.22
C ARG A 125 8.01 -4.71 -4.41
N GLY A 126 9.12 -4.19 -4.94
CA GLY A 126 9.88 -3.11 -4.30
C GLY A 126 10.68 -3.43 -3.01
N LEU A 127 10.42 -4.54 -2.29
CA LEU A 127 11.18 -4.95 -1.09
C LEU A 127 12.66 -5.24 -1.37
N ASN A 128 13.02 -5.40 -2.65
CA ASN A 128 14.40 -5.52 -3.12
C ASN A 128 15.32 -4.45 -2.54
N VAL A 129 14.86 -3.20 -2.45
CA VAL A 129 15.71 -2.10 -1.97
C VAL A 129 16.08 -2.28 -0.50
N ALA A 130 15.09 -2.57 0.35
CA ALA A 130 15.33 -2.80 1.77
C ALA A 130 16.24 -4.02 2.01
N LEU A 131 16.07 -5.09 1.23
CA LEU A 131 16.91 -6.29 1.30
C LEU A 131 18.34 -6.02 0.81
N LEU A 132 18.52 -5.26 -0.28
CA LEU A 132 19.83 -4.88 -0.81
C LEU A 132 20.65 -4.02 0.17
N ILE A 133 20.00 -3.38 1.14
CA ILE A 133 20.67 -2.64 2.21
C ILE A 133 20.94 -3.57 3.42
N SER A 134 19.90 -4.25 3.90
CA SER A 134 19.93 -4.99 5.17
C SER A 134 20.76 -6.28 5.13
N VAL A 135 20.71 -7.04 4.02
CA VAL A 135 21.38 -8.33 3.92
C VAL A 135 22.90 -8.18 3.74
N PRO A 136 23.42 -7.32 2.83
CA PRO A 136 24.88 -7.15 2.71
C PRO A 136 25.54 -6.58 3.95
N ALA A 137 24.81 -5.82 4.78
CA ALA A 137 25.31 -5.30 6.06
C ALA A 137 25.74 -6.39 7.05
N THR A 138 25.25 -7.63 6.87
CA THR A 138 25.66 -8.78 7.69
C THR A 138 27.07 -9.29 7.36
N ALA A 139 27.66 -8.90 6.23
CA ALA A 139 28.93 -9.42 5.73
C ALA A 139 30.09 -9.27 6.72
N LEU A 140 30.23 -8.08 7.32
CA LEU A 140 31.31 -7.81 8.28
C LEU A 140 31.20 -8.72 9.50
N LEU A 141 29.99 -8.89 10.03
CA LEU A 141 29.73 -9.75 11.17
C LEU A 141 29.93 -11.23 10.80
N ALA A 142 29.51 -11.66 9.61
CA ALA A 142 29.72 -13.02 9.13
C ALA A 142 31.22 -13.38 9.07
N ILE A 143 32.06 -12.46 8.58
CA ILE A 143 33.53 -12.64 8.56
C ILE A 143 34.11 -12.58 9.96
N ALA A 144 33.63 -11.67 10.81
CA ALA A 144 34.10 -11.52 12.19
C ALA A 144 33.94 -12.81 13.00
N VAL A 145 32.78 -13.44 12.86
CA VAL A 145 32.47 -14.70 13.53
C VAL A 145 33.26 -15.86 12.92
N SER A 146 33.46 -15.86 11.60
CA SER A 146 34.22 -16.90 10.89
C SER A 146 35.74 -16.84 11.13
N GLY A 147 36.30 -15.65 11.40
CA GLY A 147 37.72 -15.45 11.69
C GLY A 147 38.13 -15.64 13.16
N SER A 148 37.16 -15.85 14.05
CA SER A 148 37.37 -16.01 15.51
C SER A 148 37.80 -17.43 15.90
N THR A 149 37.63 -18.42 15.04
CA THR A 149 37.98 -19.83 15.31
C THR A 149 39.37 -20.13 14.74
N LYS A 150 40.40 -20.05 15.58
CA LYS A 150 41.76 -20.48 15.19
C LYS A 150 41.74 -21.97 14.83
N GLY A 151 42.01 -22.32 13.58
CA GLY A 151 42.33 -23.69 13.14
C GLY A 151 41.21 -24.48 12.46
N GLU A 152 39.97 -24.00 12.46
CA GLU A 152 38.88 -24.59 11.69
C GLU A 152 38.44 -23.56 10.64
N GLY A 153 38.42 -23.95 9.36
CA GLY A 153 38.12 -23.03 8.25
C GLY A 153 36.75 -22.36 8.35
N ALA A 154 36.41 -21.50 7.39
CA ALA A 154 35.17 -20.70 7.34
C ALA A 154 33.84 -21.48 7.55
N CYS A 155 33.87 -22.81 7.55
CA CYS A 155 32.77 -23.71 7.88
C CYS A 155 32.36 -23.72 9.37
N ALA A 156 33.21 -23.26 10.30
CA ALA A 156 32.98 -23.42 11.75
C ALA A 156 31.82 -22.58 12.34
N CYS A 157 31.26 -21.62 11.60
CA CYS A 157 30.23 -20.71 12.12
C CYS A 157 28.99 -20.57 11.23
N ALA A 158 28.76 -21.55 10.34
CA ALA A 158 27.61 -21.56 9.42
C ALA A 158 26.25 -21.40 10.14
N GLY A 159 26.13 -21.91 11.38
CA GLY A 159 24.92 -21.75 12.19
C GLY A 159 24.65 -20.29 12.60
N THR A 160 25.68 -19.57 13.05
CA THR A 160 25.53 -18.16 13.45
C THR A 160 25.21 -17.27 12.25
N VAL A 161 25.88 -17.50 11.11
CA VAL A 161 25.62 -16.76 9.86
C VAL A 161 24.19 -17.00 9.35
N THR A 162 23.70 -18.25 9.44
CA THR A 162 22.32 -18.59 9.06
C THR A 162 21.30 -17.72 9.79
N TRP A 163 21.44 -17.58 11.11
CA TRP A 163 20.52 -16.77 11.90
C TRP A 163 20.66 -15.28 11.63
N VAL A 164 21.88 -14.75 11.55
CA VAL A 164 22.09 -13.31 11.31
C VAL A 164 21.51 -12.89 9.96
N VAL A 165 21.84 -13.62 8.88
CA VAL A 165 21.30 -13.33 7.55
C VAL A 165 19.79 -13.52 7.52
N GLY A 166 19.29 -14.60 8.12
CA GLY A 166 17.85 -14.87 8.21
C GLY A 166 17.08 -13.73 8.89
N LEU A 167 17.56 -13.23 10.04
CA LEU A 167 16.90 -12.13 10.75
C LEU A 167 16.95 -10.82 9.96
N SER A 168 18.04 -10.54 9.24
CA SER A 168 18.12 -9.39 8.32
C SER A 168 17.17 -9.50 7.12
N VAL A 169 16.84 -10.71 6.66
CA VAL A 169 15.81 -10.95 5.64
C VAL A 169 14.39 -10.85 6.24
N PHE A 170 14.21 -11.35 7.48
CA PHE A 170 12.91 -11.39 8.14
C PHE A 170 12.31 -10.00 8.36
N GLY A 171 13.09 -9.03 8.84
CA GLY A 171 12.62 -7.67 9.11
C GLY A 171 11.85 -7.05 7.92
N PRO A 172 12.52 -6.83 6.77
CA PRO A 172 11.87 -6.29 5.58
C PRO A 172 10.64 -7.09 5.12
N LEU A 173 10.72 -8.43 5.10
CA LEU A 173 9.62 -9.27 4.59
C LEU A 173 8.41 -9.32 5.53
N ALA A 174 8.64 -9.25 6.84
CA ALA A 174 7.59 -9.43 7.84
C ALA A 174 6.94 -8.12 8.26
N PHE A 175 7.64 -6.98 8.17
CA PHE A 175 7.19 -5.69 8.73
C PHE A 175 6.84 -4.63 7.68
N ALA A 176 7.11 -4.85 6.40
CA ALA A 176 6.80 -3.91 5.33
C ALA A 176 5.87 -4.52 4.27
N ASP A 177 5.08 -3.65 3.61
CA ASP A 177 4.29 -4.02 2.45
C ASP A 177 5.02 -3.66 1.16
N GLY A 178 5.29 -4.67 0.33
CA GLY A 178 5.96 -4.44 -0.94
C GLY A 178 5.14 -3.59 -1.93
N ALA A 179 3.81 -3.63 -1.84
CA ALA A 179 2.96 -2.81 -2.71
C ALA A 179 3.29 -1.32 -2.60
N GLU A 180 3.57 -0.82 -1.39
CA GLU A 180 3.94 0.58 -1.10
C GLU A 180 5.26 1.02 -1.74
N LEU A 181 6.14 0.07 -2.05
CA LEU A 181 7.48 0.32 -2.55
C LEU A 181 7.57 0.31 -4.07
N LEU A 182 6.43 0.19 -4.75
CA LEU A 182 6.34 0.44 -6.19
C LEU A 182 6.52 1.95 -6.42
N ILE A 183 7.53 2.30 -7.21
CA ILE A 183 7.89 3.70 -7.55
C ILE A 183 6.70 4.51 -8.09
N VAL A 184 5.65 3.83 -8.57
CA VAL A 184 4.40 4.41 -9.07
C VAL A 184 3.59 5.14 -7.98
N LEU A 185 3.75 4.80 -6.69
CA LEU A 185 2.92 5.34 -5.59
C LEU A 185 3.54 6.59 -4.88
N GLY A 186 4.69 7.07 -5.34
CA GLY A 186 5.35 8.29 -4.81
C GLY A 186 6.51 8.02 -3.84
N LEU A 187 7.32 9.06 -3.60
CA LEU A 187 8.63 8.95 -2.92
C LEU A 187 8.56 8.92 -1.38
N ASN A 188 7.47 9.41 -0.78
CA ASN A 188 7.37 9.53 0.69
C ASN A 188 7.20 8.16 1.36
N GLU A 189 6.41 7.27 0.76
CA GLU A 189 6.16 5.92 1.29
C GLU A 189 7.37 5.00 1.21
N PHE A 190 8.24 5.26 0.22
CA PHE A 190 9.51 4.56 0.06
C PHE A 190 10.53 4.89 1.18
N ALA A 191 10.44 6.07 1.78
CA ALA A 191 11.48 6.59 2.68
C ALA A 191 11.60 5.80 3.99
N TRP A 192 10.49 5.40 4.62
CA TRP A 192 10.53 4.79 5.95
C TRP A 192 11.22 3.42 5.96
N SER A 193 10.94 2.59 4.96
CA SER A 193 11.51 1.23 4.87
C SER A 193 13.01 1.29 4.58
N VAL A 194 13.45 2.28 3.78
CA VAL A 194 14.86 2.56 3.53
C VAL A 194 15.55 3.06 4.80
N ILE A 195 14.92 3.96 5.56
CA ILE A 195 15.42 4.43 6.86
C ILE A 195 15.58 3.25 7.84
N ALA A 196 14.57 2.37 7.93
CA ALA A 196 14.63 1.17 8.78
C ALA A 196 15.79 0.25 8.37
N ALA A 197 15.94 0.00 7.06
CA ALA A 197 17.02 -0.83 6.52
C ALA A 197 18.41 -0.23 6.78
N LEU A 198 18.59 1.09 6.57
CA LEU A 198 19.84 1.79 6.83
C LEU A 198 20.19 1.82 8.32
N ALA A 199 19.23 2.11 9.20
CA ALA A 199 19.43 2.08 10.65
C ALA A 199 19.87 0.68 11.10
N GLY A 200 19.21 -0.37 10.61
CA GLY A 200 19.56 -1.76 10.90
C GLY A 200 20.97 -2.11 10.38
N ALA A 201 21.32 -1.67 9.17
CA ALA A 201 22.64 -1.87 8.58
C ALA A 201 23.76 -1.21 9.40
N VAL A 202 23.54 0.03 9.88
CA VAL A 202 24.48 0.75 10.74
C VAL A 202 24.68 0.02 12.07
N LEU A 203 23.58 -0.40 12.72
CA LEU A 203 23.64 -1.14 13.99
C LEU A 203 24.36 -2.50 13.82
N LEU A 204 24.06 -3.24 12.75
CA LEU A 204 24.71 -4.51 12.43
C LEU A 204 26.21 -4.34 12.17
N THR A 205 26.59 -3.29 11.44
CA THR A 205 28.00 -2.96 11.19
C THR A 205 28.73 -2.64 12.50
N ALA A 206 28.10 -1.88 13.41
CA ALA A 206 28.65 -1.60 14.73
C ALA A 206 28.86 -2.89 15.56
N VAL A 207 27.88 -3.80 15.56
CA VAL A 207 28.00 -5.11 16.21
C VAL A 207 29.17 -5.91 15.59
N GLY A 208 29.31 -5.92 14.27
CA GLY A 208 30.43 -6.55 13.55
C GLY A 208 31.78 -6.00 13.96
N LEU A 209 31.92 -4.67 14.05
CA LEU A 209 33.15 -4.00 14.48
C LEU A 209 33.51 -4.34 15.94
N VAL A 210 32.51 -4.36 16.84
CA VAL A 210 32.72 -4.74 18.25
C VAL A 210 33.19 -6.18 18.36
N VAL A 211 32.58 -7.12 17.61
CA VAL A 211 33.00 -8.53 17.59
C VAL A 211 34.43 -8.68 17.05
N LEU A 212 34.79 -7.94 16.00
CA LEU A 212 36.17 -7.92 15.46
C LEU A 212 37.20 -7.36 16.44
N ALA A 213 36.80 -6.39 17.27
CA ALA A 213 37.69 -5.73 18.25
C ALA A 213 37.92 -6.55 19.53
N ARG A 214 37.14 -7.62 19.78
CA ARG A 214 37.21 -8.44 21.00
C ARG A 214 38.59 -9.00 21.37
N PRO A 215 39.53 -9.36 20.47
CA PRO A 215 40.85 -9.81 20.90
C PRO A 215 41.69 -8.73 21.59
N ARG A 216 41.27 -7.45 21.60
CA ARG A 216 41.96 -6.34 22.29
C ARG A 216 41.32 -5.95 23.63
N VAL A 217 40.13 -6.43 23.94
CA VAL A 217 39.36 -6.05 25.15
C VAL A 217 39.24 -7.26 26.06
N ALA A 218 40.38 -7.75 26.57
CA ALA A 218 40.40 -8.77 27.61
C ALA A 218 40.52 -8.07 28.98
N SER A 219 39.40 -7.95 29.71
CA SER A 219 39.32 -7.85 31.20
C SER A 219 37.96 -7.37 31.75
N ALA A 220 36.91 -7.21 30.94
CA ALA A 220 35.60 -6.85 31.49
C ALA A 220 34.82 -8.09 31.95
N ASN A 221 34.16 -8.04 33.12
CA ASN A 221 33.16 -9.02 33.56
C ASN A 221 31.97 -8.98 32.60
N ILE A 222 32.04 -9.76 31.52
CA ILE A 222 30.93 -9.85 30.56
C ILE A 222 29.79 -10.63 31.23
N PRO A 223 28.57 -10.07 31.31
CA PRO A 223 27.43 -10.78 31.87
C PRO A 223 27.18 -12.11 31.14
N ASN A 224 26.63 -13.10 31.86
CA ASN A 224 26.33 -14.43 31.32
C ASN A 224 25.62 -14.35 29.94
N SER A 225 25.96 -15.25 29.01
CA SER A 225 25.39 -15.30 27.65
C SER A 225 23.85 -15.35 27.64
N ALA A 226 23.25 -15.98 28.64
CA ALA A 226 21.81 -16.00 28.86
C ALA A 226 21.24 -14.60 29.17
N VAL A 227 21.93 -13.80 29.98
CA VAL A 227 21.52 -12.44 30.35
C VAL A 227 21.49 -11.53 29.12
N ILE A 228 22.52 -11.59 28.27
CA ILE A 228 22.59 -10.79 27.03
C ILE A 228 21.44 -11.18 26.08
N SER A 229 21.17 -12.48 25.95
CA SER A 229 20.12 -12.98 25.06
C SER A 229 18.73 -12.56 25.55
N VAL A 230 18.45 -12.73 26.84
CA VAL A 230 17.18 -12.32 27.47
C VAL A 230 17.00 -10.81 27.40
N ALA A 231 18.04 -10.02 27.72
CA ALA A 231 17.97 -8.57 27.65
C ALA A 231 17.69 -8.07 26.23
N SER A 232 18.31 -8.69 25.21
CA SER A 232 18.09 -8.29 23.81
C SER A 232 16.64 -8.54 23.37
N ILE A 233 16.08 -9.69 23.74
CA ILE A 233 14.67 -10.01 23.46
C ILE A 233 13.75 -9.07 24.24
N ALA A 234 14.03 -8.81 25.51
CA ALA A 234 13.22 -7.90 26.33
C ALA A 234 13.20 -6.47 25.76
N ILE A 235 14.35 -5.97 25.27
CA ILE A 235 14.43 -4.66 24.60
C ILE A 235 13.60 -4.67 23.31
N ALA A 236 13.74 -5.69 22.46
CA ALA A 236 12.95 -5.81 21.24
C ALA A 236 11.44 -5.79 21.52
N VAL A 237 10.98 -6.57 22.51
CA VAL A 237 9.56 -6.62 22.91
C VAL A 237 9.11 -5.28 23.48
N ALA A 238 9.89 -4.68 24.38
CA ALA A 238 9.55 -3.38 24.97
C ALA A 238 9.45 -2.28 23.91
N CYS A 239 10.34 -2.27 22.92
CA CYS A 239 10.29 -1.32 21.82
C CYS A 239 9.11 -1.57 20.88
N TYR A 240 8.81 -2.83 20.55
CA TYR A 240 7.66 -3.16 19.69
C TYR A 240 6.33 -2.77 20.35
N VAL A 241 6.18 -3.03 21.65
CA VAL A 241 4.96 -2.70 22.39
C VAL A 241 4.86 -1.20 22.70
N GLY A 242 5.99 -0.55 22.99
CA GLY A 242 6.02 0.85 23.42
C GLY A 242 6.02 1.88 22.27
N PHE A 243 6.64 1.55 21.14
CA PHE A 243 6.82 2.47 20.02
C PHE A 243 6.37 1.92 18.66
N GLY A 244 6.21 0.60 18.53
CA GLY A 244 5.77 -0.05 17.30
C GLY A 244 4.26 -0.13 17.17
N HIS A 245 3.82 -0.92 16.18
CA HIS A 245 2.42 -1.22 15.91
C HIS A 245 2.08 -2.67 16.29
N PRO A 246 1.75 -2.95 17.57
CA PRO A 246 1.45 -4.30 18.02
C PRO A 246 0.15 -4.81 17.43
N GLY A 247 0.22 -5.92 16.70
CA GLY A 247 -0.95 -6.55 16.07
C GLY A 247 -0.60 -7.28 14.79
N LEU A 248 -1.61 -7.89 14.18
CA LEU A 248 -1.50 -8.52 12.87
C LEU A 248 -2.40 -7.77 11.90
N TYR A 249 -1.83 -7.29 10.81
CA TYR A 249 -2.47 -6.42 9.84
C TYR A 249 -2.53 -7.13 8.49
N GLY A 250 -3.37 -8.17 8.44
CA GLY A 250 -3.62 -8.92 7.21
C GLY A 250 -4.53 -8.19 6.23
N ASP A 251 -4.37 -8.52 4.96
CA ASP A 251 -5.26 -8.08 3.89
C ASP A 251 -6.72 -8.49 4.16
N ARG A 252 -7.65 -7.71 3.61
CA ARG A 252 -9.08 -8.01 3.64
C ARG A 252 -9.50 -8.61 2.30
N ILE A 253 -10.75 -9.08 2.24
CA ILE A 253 -11.37 -9.50 1.00
C ILE A 253 -12.64 -8.68 0.76
N PHE A 254 -12.92 -8.41 -0.51
CA PHE A 254 -14.18 -7.81 -0.93
C PHE A 254 -15.05 -8.86 -1.62
N VAL A 255 -16.18 -9.18 -0.99
CA VAL A 255 -17.14 -10.18 -1.46
C VAL A 255 -18.24 -9.48 -2.25
N VAL A 256 -18.28 -9.71 -3.56
CA VAL A 256 -19.29 -9.17 -4.47
C VAL A 256 -20.45 -10.14 -4.56
N MET A 257 -21.66 -9.68 -4.24
CA MET A 257 -22.88 -10.47 -4.34
C MET A 257 -23.33 -10.59 -5.81
N ARG A 258 -23.96 -11.71 -6.15
CA ARG A 258 -24.52 -11.97 -7.49
C ARG A 258 -25.68 -11.05 -7.83
N ALA A 259 -26.55 -10.77 -6.86
CA ALA A 259 -27.69 -9.89 -7.05
C ALA A 259 -27.25 -8.43 -6.93
N GLN A 260 -27.15 -7.70 -8.05
CA GLN A 260 -26.98 -6.24 -8.04
C GLN A 260 -28.33 -5.56 -8.31
N ALA A 261 -28.54 -4.35 -7.77
CA ALA A 261 -29.76 -3.59 -8.01
C ALA A 261 -29.67 -2.80 -9.32
N ASP A 262 -30.75 -2.81 -10.10
CA ASP A 262 -30.91 -1.95 -11.27
C ASP A 262 -31.50 -0.59 -10.86
N THR A 263 -30.83 0.47 -11.28
CA THR A 263 -31.14 1.88 -11.00
C THR A 263 -31.53 2.67 -12.24
N SER A 264 -31.50 2.06 -13.43
CA SER A 264 -31.67 2.74 -14.73
C SER A 264 -33.02 3.46 -14.86
N GLY A 265 -34.07 2.92 -14.23
CA GLY A 265 -35.40 3.54 -14.18
C GLY A 265 -35.43 4.94 -13.53
N ALA A 266 -34.46 5.28 -12.67
CA ALA A 266 -34.38 6.59 -12.03
C ALA A 266 -34.06 7.71 -13.03
N ARG A 267 -33.50 7.41 -14.20
CA ARG A 267 -33.19 8.40 -15.26
C ARG A 267 -34.43 9.17 -15.75
N GLN A 268 -35.62 8.63 -15.55
CA GLN A 268 -36.89 9.25 -15.95
C GLN A 268 -37.33 10.36 -14.98
N ILE A 269 -36.73 10.46 -13.80
CA ILE A 269 -37.05 11.47 -12.78
C ILE A 269 -36.29 12.77 -13.12
N SER A 270 -37.02 13.85 -13.41
CA SER A 270 -36.44 15.14 -13.80
C SER A 270 -35.76 15.88 -12.66
N ASP A 271 -36.34 15.83 -11.45
CA ASP A 271 -35.72 16.47 -10.28
C ASP A 271 -34.51 15.65 -9.81
N ARG A 272 -33.33 16.28 -9.77
CA ARG A 272 -32.08 15.62 -9.42
C ARG A 272 -32.10 15.04 -8.00
N THR A 273 -32.70 15.75 -7.04
CA THR A 273 -32.71 15.32 -5.64
C THR A 273 -33.62 14.10 -5.45
N GLU A 274 -34.80 14.12 -6.07
CA GLU A 274 -35.71 12.97 -6.09
C GLU A 274 -35.09 11.78 -6.83
N ARG A 275 -34.40 12.04 -7.94
CA ARG A 275 -33.67 11.03 -8.70
C ARG A 275 -32.59 10.34 -7.87
N ALA A 276 -31.71 11.12 -7.23
CA ALA A 276 -30.67 10.58 -6.33
C ALA A 276 -31.28 9.82 -5.14
N ARG A 277 -32.39 10.32 -4.56
CA ARG A 277 -33.11 9.65 -3.48
C ARG A 277 -33.70 8.31 -3.90
N ALA A 278 -34.25 8.22 -5.12
CA ALA A 278 -34.79 6.98 -5.67
C ALA A 278 -33.69 5.93 -5.84
N VAL A 279 -32.53 6.33 -6.39
CA VAL A 279 -31.34 5.47 -6.53
C VAL A 279 -30.86 4.96 -5.17
N TYR A 280 -30.63 5.87 -4.21
CA TYR A 280 -30.19 5.51 -2.86
C TYR A 280 -31.17 4.55 -2.16
N THR A 281 -32.47 4.82 -2.23
CA THR A 281 -33.50 3.98 -1.60
C THR A 281 -33.54 2.58 -2.22
N ARG A 282 -33.44 2.50 -3.56
CA ARG A 282 -33.41 1.23 -4.29
C ARG A 282 -32.21 0.37 -3.89
N LEU A 283 -31.02 0.96 -3.89
CA LEU A 283 -29.78 0.26 -3.57
C LEU A 283 -29.74 -0.19 -2.11
N THR A 284 -30.06 0.69 -1.17
CA THR A 284 -30.04 0.37 0.27
C THR A 284 -31.09 -0.67 0.65
N SER A 285 -32.30 -0.62 0.07
CA SER A 285 -33.34 -1.65 0.26
C SER A 285 -32.91 -3.01 -0.29
N HIS A 286 -32.32 -3.02 -1.49
CA HIS A 286 -31.78 -4.23 -2.12
C HIS A 286 -30.63 -4.83 -1.31
N ALA A 287 -29.69 -4.01 -0.85
CA ALA A 287 -28.60 -4.44 0.01
C ALA A 287 -29.15 -5.06 1.30
N ARG A 288 -30.00 -4.35 2.05
CA ARG A 288 -30.56 -4.87 3.32
C ARG A 288 -31.26 -6.22 3.17
N SER A 289 -32.01 -6.41 2.08
CA SER A 289 -32.75 -7.67 1.84
C SER A 289 -31.84 -8.81 1.36
N SER A 290 -31.01 -8.57 0.35
CA SER A 290 -30.13 -9.59 -0.23
C SER A 290 -28.96 -9.98 0.68
N GLN A 291 -28.53 -9.09 1.57
CA GLN A 291 -27.41 -9.30 2.47
C GLN A 291 -27.80 -9.95 3.81
N ALA A 292 -29.10 -10.01 4.13
CA ALA A 292 -29.58 -10.36 5.47
C ALA A 292 -29.05 -11.72 5.98
N LEU A 293 -29.07 -12.75 5.12
CA LEU A 293 -28.61 -14.09 5.47
C LEU A 293 -27.11 -14.10 5.76
N SER A 294 -26.28 -13.64 4.80
CA SER A 294 -24.82 -13.57 4.94
C SER A 294 -24.41 -12.74 6.16
N ALA A 295 -25.06 -11.60 6.37
CA ALA A 295 -24.84 -10.74 7.54
C ALA A 295 -25.18 -11.46 8.86
N SER A 296 -26.25 -12.26 8.90
CA SER A 296 -26.61 -13.05 10.08
C SER A 296 -25.60 -14.17 10.36
N THR A 297 -25.13 -14.86 9.32
CA THR A 297 -24.12 -15.91 9.42
C THR A 297 -22.78 -15.35 9.90
N MET A 298 -22.32 -14.24 9.32
CA MET A 298 -21.07 -13.60 9.75
C MET A 298 -21.13 -13.15 11.21
N ARG A 299 -22.26 -12.58 11.65
CA ARG A 299 -22.49 -12.24 13.07
C ARG A 299 -22.45 -13.47 13.97
N ALA A 300 -23.10 -14.56 13.58
CA ALA A 300 -23.11 -15.80 14.35
C ALA A 300 -21.70 -16.43 14.48
N LEU A 301 -20.85 -16.24 13.47
CA LEU A 301 -19.46 -16.72 13.43
C LEU A 301 -18.46 -15.74 14.06
N GLY A 302 -18.88 -14.56 14.50
CA GLY A 302 -17.99 -13.53 15.04
C GLY A 302 -17.06 -12.91 13.99
N ILE A 303 -17.43 -12.99 12.70
CA ILE A 303 -16.64 -12.42 11.59
C ILE A 303 -16.99 -10.93 11.45
N SER A 304 -15.98 -10.08 11.54
CA SER A 304 -16.14 -8.63 11.31
C SER A 304 -16.25 -8.34 9.81
N TYR A 305 -17.29 -7.57 9.45
CA TYR A 305 -17.56 -7.19 8.06
C TYR A 305 -18.13 -5.78 7.98
N GLN A 306 -17.96 -5.14 6.82
CA GLN A 306 -18.55 -3.86 6.44
C GLN A 306 -19.46 -4.05 5.22
N PRO A 307 -20.76 -3.72 5.29
CA PRO A 307 -21.67 -3.82 4.14
C PRO A 307 -21.56 -2.62 3.20
N TYR A 308 -21.77 -2.89 1.91
CA TYR A 308 -21.81 -1.90 0.83
C TYR A 308 -23.10 -2.06 0.02
N TYR A 309 -23.70 -0.94 -0.38
CA TYR A 309 -24.97 -0.91 -1.12
C TYR A 309 -24.80 -0.50 -2.57
N LEU A 310 -23.78 0.32 -2.88
CA LEU A 310 -23.54 0.87 -4.22
C LEU A 310 -23.03 -0.21 -5.18
N VAL A 311 -22.14 -1.05 -4.67
CA VAL A 311 -21.92 -2.41 -5.16
C VAL A 311 -22.40 -3.33 -4.05
N ASN A 312 -23.40 -4.16 -4.33
CA ASN A 312 -23.96 -5.05 -3.34
C ASN A 312 -22.89 -6.08 -2.93
N GLY A 313 -22.40 -5.97 -1.69
CA GLY A 313 -21.26 -6.73 -1.24
C GLY A 313 -20.81 -6.36 0.17
N PHE A 314 -19.72 -6.98 0.61
CA PHE A 314 -19.12 -6.72 1.92
C PHE A 314 -17.60 -6.75 1.86
N GLU A 315 -16.95 -5.87 2.60
CA GLU A 315 -15.55 -6.06 2.97
C GLU A 315 -15.49 -6.93 4.23
N VAL A 316 -14.66 -7.97 4.22
CA VAL A 316 -14.53 -8.92 5.34
C VAL A 316 -13.07 -9.01 5.75
N ARG A 317 -12.82 -8.94 7.07
CA ARG A 317 -11.52 -9.31 7.63
C ARG A 317 -11.46 -10.83 7.75
N ALA A 318 -10.95 -11.48 6.72
CA ALA A 318 -10.96 -12.94 6.61
C ALA A 318 -9.58 -13.48 6.23
N GLU A 319 -9.16 -14.53 6.93
CA GLU A 319 -7.99 -15.33 6.54
C GLU A 319 -8.27 -16.08 5.22
N PRO A 320 -7.24 -16.51 4.47
CA PRO A 320 -7.41 -17.12 3.15
C PRO A 320 -8.38 -18.31 3.08
N LEU A 321 -8.52 -19.08 4.17
CA LEU A 321 -9.48 -20.18 4.26
C LEU A 321 -10.94 -19.71 4.31
N ALA A 322 -11.22 -18.54 4.90
CA ALA A 322 -12.56 -17.96 4.89
C ALA A 322 -12.91 -17.43 3.48
N ALA A 323 -11.92 -16.94 2.71
CA ALA A 323 -12.14 -16.56 1.31
C ALA A 323 -12.59 -17.75 0.44
N LEU A 324 -12.04 -18.96 0.66
CA LEU A 324 -12.51 -20.21 0.02
C LEU A 324 -13.99 -20.46 0.32
N ALA A 325 -14.40 -20.28 1.59
CA ALA A 325 -15.78 -20.50 2.00
C ALA A 325 -16.75 -19.52 1.34
N PHE A 326 -16.41 -18.23 1.28
CA PHE A 326 -17.23 -17.22 0.59
C PHE A 326 -17.31 -17.50 -0.92
N ALA A 327 -16.21 -17.87 -1.57
CA ALA A 327 -16.18 -18.18 -2.99
C ALA A 327 -17.04 -19.42 -3.36
N ALA A 328 -17.32 -20.29 -2.39
CA ALA A 328 -18.19 -21.44 -2.56
C ALA A 328 -19.69 -21.12 -2.37
N MET A 329 -20.05 -19.95 -1.83
CA MET A 329 -21.44 -19.59 -1.58
C MET A 329 -22.21 -19.30 -2.90
N PRO A 330 -23.44 -19.81 -3.07
CA PRO A 330 -24.22 -19.60 -4.31
C PRO A 330 -24.51 -18.12 -4.65
N ASP A 331 -24.73 -17.31 -3.61
CA ASP A 331 -25.11 -15.90 -3.74
C ASP A 331 -23.91 -14.97 -3.96
N VAL A 332 -22.69 -15.50 -3.89
CA VAL A 332 -21.45 -14.77 -4.17
C VAL A 332 -21.14 -14.89 -5.66
N ASP A 333 -20.83 -13.76 -6.29
CA ASP A 333 -20.32 -13.72 -7.66
C ASP A 333 -18.80 -13.80 -7.68
N ARG A 334 -18.13 -12.95 -6.89
CA ARG A 334 -16.67 -12.80 -6.88
C ARG A 334 -16.17 -12.54 -5.46
N VAL A 335 -14.97 -13.02 -5.18
CA VAL A 335 -14.20 -12.67 -3.99
C VAL A 335 -12.91 -12.04 -4.47
N LEU A 336 -12.78 -10.74 -4.24
CA LEU A 336 -11.64 -9.94 -4.68
C LEU A 336 -10.71 -9.66 -3.50
N PRO A 337 -9.40 -9.50 -3.74
CA PRO A 337 -8.52 -8.92 -2.73
C PRO A 337 -9.02 -7.51 -2.34
N SER A 338 -8.94 -7.17 -1.06
CA SER A 338 -9.08 -5.80 -0.56
C SER A 338 -7.85 -5.48 0.27
N PRO A 339 -6.69 -5.23 -0.38
CA PRO A 339 -5.44 -5.01 0.32
C PRO A 339 -5.54 -3.77 1.20
N ARG A 340 -5.02 -3.86 2.43
CA ARG A 340 -4.97 -2.74 3.36
C ARG A 340 -3.53 -2.57 3.79
N LEU A 341 -2.97 -1.41 3.46
CA LEU A 341 -1.63 -1.08 3.87
C LEU A 341 -1.50 -1.11 5.39
N ARG A 342 -0.37 -1.63 5.85
CA ARG A 342 -0.03 -1.67 7.26
C ARG A 342 0.19 -0.25 7.79
N PRO A 343 -0.11 -0.02 9.09
CA PRO A 343 0.25 1.24 9.71
C PRO A 343 1.76 1.39 9.74
N VAL A 344 2.22 2.60 9.48
CA VAL A 344 3.62 2.99 9.55
C VAL A 344 3.76 4.13 10.55
N THR A 345 4.88 4.17 11.25
CA THR A 345 5.20 5.30 12.12
C THR A 345 5.57 6.50 11.24
N ALA A 346 4.85 7.61 11.35
CA ALA A 346 5.18 8.84 10.64
C ALA A 346 6.57 9.33 11.08
N LEU A 347 7.55 9.19 10.18
CA LEU A 347 8.95 9.53 10.45
C LEU A 347 9.32 10.96 10.08
N LEU A 348 8.55 11.55 9.18
CA LEU A 348 8.78 12.91 8.71
C LEU A 348 7.67 13.79 9.28
N PRO A 349 8.00 14.94 9.89
CA PRO A 349 7.01 16.00 10.06
C PRO A 349 6.42 16.32 8.68
N ASP A 350 5.14 16.71 8.65
CA ASP A 350 4.50 17.25 7.44
C ASP A 350 5.52 18.14 6.74
N VAL A 351 5.88 17.79 5.49
CA VAL A 351 6.98 18.45 4.77
C VAL A 351 6.76 19.95 4.93
N GLU A 352 7.69 20.59 5.64
CA GLU A 352 7.66 22.02 5.87
C GLU A 352 7.45 22.66 4.51
N GLN A 353 6.31 23.37 4.36
CA GLN A 353 5.86 23.96 3.10
C GLN A 353 7.10 24.49 2.37
N LEU A 354 7.44 23.86 1.24
CA LEU A 354 8.44 24.41 0.33
C LEU A 354 8.14 25.90 0.24
N SER A 355 9.14 26.72 0.59
CA SER A 355 8.95 28.16 0.81
C SER A 355 7.99 28.69 -0.24
N PRO A 356 6.88 29.36 0.14
CA PRO A 356 5.82 29.70 -0.79
C PRO A 356 6.43 30.29 -2.04
N GLN A 357 6.36 29.52 -3.13
CA GLN A 357 6.80 30.04 -4.41
C GLN A 357 5.98 31.31 -4.62
N PRO A 358 6.61 32.44 -4.99
CA PRO A 358 5.89 33.68 -5.15
C PRO A 358 4.71 33.41 -6.07
N ARG A 359 3.52 33.79 -5.59
CA ARG A 359 2.28 33.64 -6.33
C ARG A 359 2.54 34.18 -7.74
N THR A 360 2.52 33.33 -8.75
CA THR A 360 2.58 33.81 -10.14
C THR A 360 1.34 34.67 -10.32
N GLU A 361 1.53 36.00 -10.38
CA GLU A 361 0.45 36.93 -10.67
C GLU A 361 -0.10 36.59 -12.06
N GLY A 362 -1.40 36.30 -12.15
CA GLY A 362 -2.06 35.98 -13.40
C GLY A 362 -2.88 34.68 -13.35
N THR A 363 -3.46 34.35 -14.49
CA THR A 363 -4.27 33.15 -14.68
C THR A 363 -3.35 31.99 -15.05
N ALA A 364 -3.59 30.78 -14.52
CA ALA A 364 -2.81 29.62 -14.88
C ALA A 364 -2.96 29.29 -16.38
N TRP A 365 -1.86 28.84 -17.02
CA TRP A 365 -1.84 28.62 -18.48
C TRP A 365 -2.95 27.69 -18.97
N ASN A 366 -3.31 26.67 -18.19
CA ASN A 366 -4.35 25.70 -18.51
C ASN A 366 -5.74 26.35 -18.55
N VAL A 367 -5.99 27.33 -17.69
CA VAL A 367 -7.24 28.11 -17.66
C VAL A 367 -7.33 28.99 -18.92
N GLU A 368 -6.24 29.64 -19.30
CA GLU A 368 -6.18 30.49 -20.49
C GLU A 368 -6.34 29.67 -21.78
N MET A 369 -5.68 28.52 -21.84
CA MET A 369 -5.72 27.60 -22.97
C MET A 369 -7.14 27.17 -23.33
N ILE A 370 -7.97 26.86 -22.33
CA ILE A 370 -9.37 26.46 -22.54
C ILE A 370 -10.35 27.65 -22.50
N HIS A 371 -9.81 28.87 -22.40
CA HIS A 371 -10.57 30.12 -22.36
C HIS A 371 -11.56 30.24 -21.19
N ALA A 372 -11.30 29.57 -20.07
CA ALA A 372 -12.15 29.64 -18.88
C ALA A 372 -12.17 31.06 -18.28
N ASN A 373 -11.04 31.78 -18.34
CA ASN A 373 -10.96 33.18 -17.94
C ASN A 373 -11.95 34.08 -18.70
N ARG A 374 -12.16 33.83 -20.00
CA ARG A 374 -13.14 34.55 -20.81
C ARG A 374 -14.57 34.23 -20.41
N VAL A 375 -14.86 32.97 -20.07
CA VAL A 375 -16.18 32.57 -19.56
C VAL A 375 -16.52 33.31 -18.26
N TRP A 376 -15.53 33.48 -17.37
CA TRP A 376 -15.71 34.26 -16.15
C TRP A 376 -15.99 35.73 -16.44
N SER A 377 -15.17 36.38 -17.28
CA SER A 377 -15.23 37.83 -17.52
C SER A 377 -16.36 38.26 -18.45
N GLU A 378 -16.68 37.45 -19.47
CA GLU A 378 -17.64 37.80 -20.52
C GLU A 378 -19.05 37.27 -20.21
N LEU A 379 -19.16 36.12 -19.54
CA LEU A 379 -20.45 35.46 -19.28
C LEU A 379 -20.84 35.45 -17.80
N GLY A 380 -19.92 35.78 -16.88
CA GLY A 380 -20.19 35.74 -15.44
C GLY A 380 -20.41 34.33 -14.88
N VAL A 381 -19.98 33.29 -15.59
CA VAL A 381 -20.17 31.88 -15.19
C VAL A 381 -18.91 31.36 -14.52
N THR A 382 -18.95 31.17 -13.20
CA THR A 382 -17.77 30.79 -12.39
C THR A 382 -17.93 29.47 -11.62
N GLY A 383 -19.03 28.75 -11.86
CA GLY A 383 -19.40 27.53 -11.13
C GLY A 383 -20.22 27.77 -9.86
N LYS A 384 -20.63 29.00 -9.58
CA LYS A 384 -21.48 29.33 -8.43
C LYS A 384 -22.74 28.46 -8.38
N GLY A 385 -23.02 27.88 -7.21
CA GLY A 385 -24.16 26.99 -6.98
C GLY A 385 -23.91 25.53 -7.36
N ILE A 386 -22.79 25.23 -8.02
CA ILE A 386 -22.32 23.87 -8.28
C ILE A 386 -21.49 23.38 -7.10
N VAL A 387 -21.63 22.09 -6.82
CA VAL A 387 -20.85 21.37 -5.80
C VAL A 387 -20.00 20.33 -6.53
N VAL A 388 -18.69 20.41 -6.38
CA VAL A 388 -17.72 19.44 -6.89
C VAL A 388 -17.33 18.49 -5.76
N GLY A 389 -17.58 17.20 -5.96
CA GLY A 389 -17.10 16.14 -5.11
C GLY A 389 -15.74 15.65 -5.60
N GLN A 390 -14.86 15.34 -4.67
CA GLN A 390 -13.57 14.74 -4.97
C GLN A 390 -13.30 13.52 -4.10
N SER A 391 -12.82 12.44 -4.72
CA SER A 391 -12.24 11.30 -3.99
C SER A 391 -10.77 11.20 -4.36
N ASP A 392 -9.85 11.43 -3.42
CA ASP A 392 -8.39 11.51 -3.70
C ASP A 392 -7.56 11.28 -2.41
N SER A 393 -6.30 11.75 -2.35
CA SER A 393 -5.40 11.65 -1.18
C SER A 393 -5.79 12.54 0.00
N GLY A 394 -6.74 13.46 -0.23
CA GLY A 394 -7.20 14.43 0.75
C GLY A 394 -7.26 15.84 0.19
N VAL A 395 -7.48 16.82 1.07
CA VAL A 395 -7.44 18.25 0.71
C VAL A 395 -6.88 19.04 1.88
N ASP A 396 -5.91 19.93 1.63
CA ASP A 396 -5.55 20.96 2.60
C ASP A 396 -6.70 21.98 2.71
N GLY A 397 -7.55 21.80 3.75
CA GLY A 397 -8.69 22.66 4.02
C GLY A 397 -8.32 24.08 4.43
N THR A 398 -7.05 24.34 4.78
CA THR A 398 -6.56 25.67 5.14
C THR A 398 -5.92 26.41 3.96
N HIS A 399 -5.76 25.74 2.81
CA HIS A 399 -5.12 26.31 1.65
C HIS A 399 -5.88 27.57 1.16
N PRO A 400 -5.21 28.73 0.99
CA PRO A 400 -5.88 30.00 0.68
C PRO A 400 -6.75 30.00 -0.59
N ALA A 401 -6.44 29.13 -1.56
CA ALA A 401 -7.21 29.00 -2.79
C ALA A 401 -8.45 28.09 -2.67
N LEU A 402 -8.54 27.26 -1.63
CA LEU A 402 -9.56 26.22 -1.48
C LEU A 402 -10.46 26.42 -0.26
N ALA A 403 -9.92 26.97 0.83
CA ALA A 403 -10.58 27.05 2.12
C ALA A 403 -11.98 27.71 2.02
N ASP A 404 -12.14 28.76 1.23
CA ASP A 404 -13.43 29.47 1.08
C ASP A 404 -14.46 28.69 0.26
N GLY A 405 -14.02 27.76 -0.59
CA GLY A 405 -14.90 26.89 -1.39
C GLY A 405 -15.41 25.68 -0.62
N TYR A 406 -14.85 25.38 0.56
CA TYR A 406 -15.26 24.20 1.33
C TYR A 406 -16.70 24.36 1.83
N ARG A 407 -17.59 23.44 1.42
CA ARG A 407 -19.01 23.48 1.83
C ARG A 407 -19.20 23.35 3.34
N GLY A 408 -18.31 22.59 4.00
CA GLY A 408 -18.32 22.37 5.44
C GLY A 408 -17.75 23.50 6.28
N ARG A 409 -17.16 24.55 5.67
CA ARG A 409 -16.44 25.59 6.43
C ARG A 409 -17.28 26.24 7.53
N SER A 410 -18.54 26.55 7.24
CA SER A 410 -19.47 27.18 8.18
C SER A 410 -20.49 26.20 8.78
N THR A 411 -20.65 25.02 8.19
CA THR A 411 -21.69 24.05 8.55
C THR A 411 -21.16 22.83 9.31
N GLY A 412 -19.84 22.68 9.40
CA GLY A 412 -19.16 21.53 10.00
C GLY A 412 -18.77 20.47 8.97
N ASP A 413 -17.93 19.53 9.40
CA ASP A 413 -17.36 18.49 8.53
C ASP A 413 -18.33 17.36 8.19
N ASP A 414 -19.36 17.14 9.02
CA ASP A 414 -20.40 16.15 8.74
C ASP A 414 -21.07 16.41 7.40
N TYR A 415 -21.26 15.35 6.60
CA TYR A 415 -21.78 15.39 5.24
C TYR A 415 -20.91 16.16 4.22
N ASN A 416 -19.72 16.65 4.60
CA ASN A 416 -18.84 17.47 3.76
C ASN A 416 -17.44 16.88 3.60
N TRP A 417 -16.99 16.09 4.58
CA TRP A 417 -15.69 15.44 4.58
C TRP A 417 -15.81 14.01 5.11
N LEU A 418 -15.13 13.08 4.45
CA LEU A 418 -15.01 11.70 4.91
C LEU A 418 -13.56 11.21 4.74
N ASP A 419 -12.99 10.70 5.82
CA ASP A 419 -11.70 10.02 5.78
C ASP A 419 -11.89 8.58 6.30
N PRO A 420 -12.11 7.58 5.41
CA PRO A 420 -12.21 6.18 5.78
C PRO A 420 -10.85 5.54 6.10
N TRP A 421 -9.73 6.26 5.90
CA TRP A 421 -8.39 5.77 6.11
C TRP A 421 -7.85 6.12 7.49
N SER A 422 -7.49 7.39 7.71
CA SER A 422 -6.91 7.88 8.96
C SER A 422 -7.95 8.41 9.93
N ARG A 423 -9.19 8.58 9.47
CA ARG A 423 -10.30 9.17 10.21
C ARG A 423 -9.95 10.56 10.72
N TRP A 424 -9.27 11.40 9.95
CA TRP A 424 -9.14 12.81 10.28
C TRP A 424 -10.53 13.48 10.34
N PRO A 425 -10.81 14.29 11.37
CA PRO A 425 -12.13 14.91 11.55
C PRO A 425 -12.44 15.99 10.52
N SER A 426 -11.41 16.59 9.92
CA SER A 426 -11.51 17.73 9.02
C SER A 426 -10.55 17.56 7.83
N PRO A 427 -10.73 18.33 6.74
CA PRO A 427 -9.91 18.20 5.54
C PRO A 427 -8.41 18.28 5.83
N ARG A 428 -7.70 17.22 5.47
CA ARG A 428 -6.25 17.09 5.51
C ARG A 428 -5.76 16.34 4.29
N ASP A 429 -4.55 16.64 3.84
CA ASP A 429 -3.90 15.93 2.74
C ASP A 429 -2.44 15.67 3.11
N LEU A 430 -2.05 14.40 3.19
CA LEU A 430 -0.66 14.00 3.39
C LEU A 430 0.05 13.73 2.05
N GLY A 431 -0.72 13.47 0.99
CA GLY A 431 -0.22 13.10 -0.34
C GLY A 431 -0.06 14.28 -1.29
N SER A 432 -0.67 15.43 -1.01
CA SER A 432 -0.74 16.67 -1.83
C SER A 432 -1.46 16.54 -3.19
N HIS A 433 -1.61 15.31 -3.71
CA HIS A 433 -2.22 15.02 -5.00
C HIS A 433 -3.66 15.53 -5.04
N GLY A 434 -4.46 15.22 -4.01
CA GLY A 434 -5.83 15.68 -3.89
C GLY A 434 -5.96 17.21 -3.80
N THR A 435 -5.10 17.88 -3.04
CA THR A 435 -5.07 19.34 -2.98
C THR A 435 -4.81 19.95 -4.37
N HIS A 436 -3.89 19.36 -5.15
CA HIS A 436 -3.56 19.81 -6.49
C HIS A 436 -4.71 19.56 -7.50
N THR A 437 -5.32 18.37 -7.48
CA THR A 437 -6.41 18.00 -8.39
C THR A 437 -7.65 18.86 -8.12
N LEU A 438 -8.00 19.08 -6.85
CA LEU A 438 -9.11 19.95 -6.47
C LEU A 438 -8.82 21.41 -6.83
N GLY A 439 -7.60 21.88 -6.58
CA GLY A 439 -7.14 23.21 -6.97
C GLY A 439 -7.31 23.47 -8.47
N SER A 440 -7.04 22.47 -9.31
CA SER A 440 -7.24 22.57 -10.75
C SER A 440 -8.72 22.70 -11.15
N ALA A 441 -9.63 22.13 -10.37
CA ALA A 441 -11.06 22.22 -10.61
C ALA A 441 -11.68 23.52 -10.07
N VAL A 442 -11.42 23.87 -8.81
CA VAL A 442 -12.16 24.92 -8.08
C VAL A 442 -11.27 25.95 -7.37
N GLY A 443 -9.95 25.90 -7.57
CA GLY A 443 -9.01 26.82 -6.94
C GLY A 443 -9.27 28.29 -7.30
N ARG A 444 -9.33 29.14 -6.28
CA ARG A 444 -9.51 30.59 -6.46
C ARG A 444 -8.23 31.30 -6.88
N GLY A 445 -8.37 32.53 -7.36
CA GLY A 445 -7.23 33.39 -7.72
C GLY A 445 -6.60 33.04 -9.06
N GLY A 446 -7.41 32.56 -10.03
CA GLY A 446 -6.95 32.24 -11.38
C GLY A 446 -6.34 30.84 -11.54
N ILE A 447 -6.55 29.94 -10.56
CA ILE A 447 -5.97 28.59 -10.54
C ILE A 447 -6.92 27.57 -11.17
N GLY A 448 -8.15 27.45 -10.64
CA GLY A 448 -9.13 26.45 -11.03
C GLY A 448 -10.13 26.96 -12.07
N ILE A 449 -10.79 26.03 -12.76
CA ILE A 449 -11.74 26.32 -13.84
C ILE A 449 -13.06 26.92 -13.32
N ALA A 450 -13.52 26.48 -12.14
CA ALA A 450 -14.78 26.87 -11.51
C ALA A 450 -14.54 27.45 -10.11
N PRO A 451 -13.94 28.65 -10.00
CA PRO A 451 -13.43 29.19 -8.73
C PRO A 451 -14.51 29.49 -7.67
N ASP A 452 -15.79 29.62 -8.07
CA ASP A 452 -16.91 29.88 -7.14
C ASP A 452 -17.76 28.63 -6.86
N ALA A 453 -17.38 27.46 -7.39
CA ALA A 453 -18.00 26.21 -7.00
C ALA A 453 -17.65 25.86 -5.55
N SER A 454 -18.61 25.27 -4.83
CA SER A 454 -18.32 24.67 -3.53
C SER A 454 -17.78 23.26 -3.70
N TRP A 455 -17.09 22.73 -2.69
CA TRP A 455 -16.57 21.37 -2.74
C TRP A 455 -16.81 20.56 -1.47
N ILE A 456 -16.84 19.23 -1.66
CA ILE A 456 -16.77 18.19 -0.64
C ILE A 456 -15.73 17.16 -1.05
N ALA A 457 -15.16 16.45 -0.08
CA ALA A 457 -14.09 15.51 -0.39
C ALA A 457 -14.14 14.24 0.46
N CYS A 458 -13.55 13.17 -0.09
CA CYS A 458 -13.33 11.92 0.61
C CYS A 458 -11.92 11.37 0.33
N VAL A 459 -11.30 10.74 1.32
CA VAL A 459 -9.93 10.21 1.24
C VAL A 459 -9.93 8.73 0.85
N ASN A 460 -9.73 8.40 -0.41
CA ASN A 460 -9.55 7.00 -0.85
C ASN A 460 -8.08 6.62 -1.08
N LEU A 461 -7.17 7.60 -1.20
CA LEU A 461 -5.79 7.42 -1.66
C LEU A 461 -4.75 8.14 -0.76
N GLU A 462 -4.92 8.13 0.57
CA GLU A 462 -4.03 8.90 1.47
C GLU A 462 -2.53 8.64 1.21
N ARG A 463 -2.19 7.37 0.93
CA ARG A 463 -0.83 6.90 0.63
C ARG A 463 -0.66 6.49 -0.85
N ASN A 464 -1.45 7.09 -1.74
CA ASN A 464 -1.58 6.78 -3.18
C ASN A 464 -1.95 5.32 -3.53
N LEU A 465 -2.35 4.51 -2.56
CA LEU A 465 -2.86 3.17 -2.77
C LEU A 465 -4.21 3.02 -2.09
N ALA A 466 -5.16 2.39 -2.77
CA ALA A 466 -6.50 2.11 -2.27
C ALA A 466 -6.85 0.63 -2.39
N ASN A 467 -8.15 0.34 -2.32
CA ASN A 467 -8.76 -0.94 -2.63
C ASN A 467 -10.23 -0.73 -3.01
N PRO A 468 -10.94 -1.75 -3.54
CA PRO A 468 -12.35 -1.63 -3.88
C PRO A 468 -13.24 -1.07 -2.77
N ALA A 469 -13.00 -1.44 -1.51
CA ALA A 469 -13.83 -1.01 -0.38
C ALA A 469 -13.67 0.49 -0.09
N LEU A 470 -12.44 1.01 -0.09
CA LEU A 470 -12.13 2.43 0.09
C LEU A 470 -12.69 3.30 -1.04
N TYR A 471 -12.58 2.83 -2.28
CA TYR A 471 -13.25 3.49 -3.39
C TYR A 471 -14.75 3.56 -3.16
N LEU A 472 -15.37 2.46 -2.74
CA LEU A 472 -16.80 2.42 -2.48
C LEU A 472 -17.22 3.24 -1.26
N ASP A 473 -16.40 3.37 -0.22
CA ASP A 473 -16.66 4.26 0.91
C ASP A 473 -16.87 5.69 0.40
N CYS A 474 -15.93 6.18 -0.42
CA CYS A 474 -16.03 7.50 -1.02
C CYS A 474 -17.15 7.62 -2.05
N LEU A 475 -17.33 6.65 -2.94
CA LEU A 475 -18.40 6.69 -3.95
C LEU A 475 -19.80 6.68 -3.30
N GLN A 476 -20.00 5.93 -2.20
CA GLN A 476 -21.24 5.95 -1.41
C GLN A 476 -21.46 7.31 -0.76
N PHE A 477 -20.40 7.90 -0.19
CA PHE A 477 -20.45 9.24 0.36
C PHE A 477 -20.80 10.28 -0.71
N MET A 478 -20.31 10.12 -1.95
CA MET A 478 -20.67 11.01 -3.05
C MET A 478 -22.12 10.82 -3.50
N LEU A 479 -22.69 9.61 -3.46
CA LEU A 479 -24.11 9.43 -3.74
C LEU A 479 -24.99 10.07 -2.66
N ALA A 480 -24.66 9.82 -1.39
CA ALA A 480 -25.46 10.23 -0.25
C ALA A 480 -24.54 10.50 0.93
N PRO A 481 -24.03 11.74 1.09
CA PRO A 481 -23.17 12.08 2.21
C PRO A 481 -23.83 11.74 3.55
N TYR A 482 -23.03 11.36 4.53
CA TYR A 482 -23.47 10.98 5.87
C TYR A 482 -22.52 11.59 6.93
N PRO A 483 -22.92 11.66 8.21
CA PRO A 483 -22.03 12.10 9.29
C PRO A 483 -20.83 11.18 9.45
N ARG A 484 -19.72 11.67 9.99
CA ARG A 484 -18.46 10.89 10.11
C ARG A 484 -18.63 9.55 10.84
N ASP A 485 -19.45 9.53 11.89
CA ASP A 485 -19.74 8.33 12.69
C ASP A 485 -21.11 7.70 12.33
N GLY A 486 -21.71 8.11 11.20
CA GLY A 486 -22.97 7.62 10.70
C GLY A 486 -22.87 6.32 9.90
N ASP A 487 -23.99 5.62 9.78
CA ASP A 487 -24.14 4.44 8.95
C ASP A 487 -24.53 4.86 7.51
N PRO A 488 -23.73 4.54 6.47
CA PRO A 488 -23.98 4.99 5.10
C PRO A 488 -25.30 4.47 4.49
N ILE A 489 -25.88 3.41 5.03
CA ILE A 489 -27.16 2.81 4.59
C ILE A 489 -28.35 3.49 5.30
N ARG A 490 -28.15 4.10 6.46
CA ARG A 490 -29.22 4.71 7.27
C ARG A 490 -29.20 6.22 7.24
N ASP A 491 -28.01 6.80 7.34
CA ASP A 491 -27.79 8.23 7.61
C ASP A 491 -27.38 9.01 6.35
N GLY A 492 -27.29 8.33 5.19
CA GLY A 492 -27.02 8.98 3.90
C GLY A 492 -28.12 9.94 3.47
N ASP A 493 -27.72 11.14 3.04
CA ASP A 493 -28.59 12.22 2.54
C ASP A 493 -28.28 12.56 1.07
N PRO A 494 -29.03 11.97 0.10
CA PRO A 494 -28.85 12.24 -1.32
C PRO A 494 -29.07 13.70 -1.74
N SER A 495 -29.74 14.52 -0.93
CA SER A 495 -29.90 15.96 -1.25
C SER A 495 -28.60 16.74 -1.13
N ARG A 496 -27.61 16.17 -0.44
CA ARG A 496 -26.26 16.74 -0.25
C ARG A 496 -25.25 16.21 -1.26
N ALA A 497 -25.65 15.35 -2.19
CA ALA A 497 -24.76 14.82 -3.23
C ALA A 497 -24.12 15.94 -4.08
N PRO A 498 -22.86 15.81 -4.51
CA PRO A 498 -22.22 16.75 -5.42
C PRO A 498 -22.78 16.60 -6.84
N HIS A 499 -22.68 17.66 -7.63
CA HIS A 499 -23.15 17.66 -9.03
C HIS A 499 -22.16 16.97 -9.95
N VAL A 500 -20.87 17.18 -9.69
CA VAL A 500 -19.74 16.63 -10.44
C VAL A 500 -18.87 15.84 -9.48
N LEU A 501 -18.41 14.67 -9.89
CA LEU A 501 -17.45 13.87 -9.14
C LEU A 501 -16.15 13.75 -9.94
N ASN A 502 -15.07 14.29 -9.39
CA ASN A 502 -13.73 14.18 -9.95
C ASN A 502 -12.99 12.95 -9.38
N ASN A 503 -12.50 12.08 -10.26
CA ASN A 503 -11.70 10.90 -9.91
C ASN A 503 -10.38 10.93 -10.69
N SER A 504 -9.32 11.47 -10.07
CA SER A 504 -7.98 11.54 -10.66
C SER A 504 -7.15 10.29 -10.38
N TRP A 505 -7.77 9.12 -10.43
CA TRP A 505 -7.17 7.84 -10.05
C TRP A 505 -7.77 6.68 -10.86
N GLY A 506 -7.06 5.56 -10.84
CA GLY A 506 -7.51 4.28 -11.38
C GLY A 506 -7.54 3.21 -10.30
N CYS A 507 -8.27 2.13 -10.54
CA CYS A 507 -8.44 0.97 -9.68
C CYS A 507 -7.74 -0.23 -10.35
N PRO A 508 -6.40 -0.37 -10.27
CA PRO A 508 -5.67 -1.44 -10.93
C PRO A 508 -5.76 -2.78 -10.21
N PRO A 509 -5.39 -3.90 -10.86
CA PRO A 509 -5.36 -5.23 -10.24
C PRO A 509 -4.48 -5.33 -8.98
N VAL A 510 -3.43 -4.49 -8.85
CA VAL A 510 -2.59 -4.46 -7.66
C VAL A 510 -3.35 -4.00 -6.41
N GLU A 511 -4.40 -3.20 -6.58
CA GLU A 511 -5.32 -2.76 -5.52
C GLU A 511 -6.47 -3.74 -5.29
N GLY A 512 -6.51 -4.87 -6.01
CA GLY A 512 -7.57 -5.87 -5.90
C GLY A 512 -8.79 -5.61 -6.80
N CYS A 513 -8.66 -4.70 -7.76
CA CYS A 513 -9.74 -4.35 -8.68
C CYS A 513 -9.78 -5.27 -9.90
N ASP A 514 -10.98 -5.66 -10.30
CA ASP A 514 -11.25 -6.20 -11.65
C ASP A 514 -11.98 -5.15 -12.50
N ALA A 515 -12.03 -5.37 -13.82
CA ALA A 515 -12.67 -4.45 -14.77
C ALA A 515 -14.18 -4.25 -14.51
N ARG A 516 -14.82 -5.02 -13.63
CA ARG A 516 -16.27 -4.95 -13.36
C ARG A 516 -16.58 -4.53 -11.93
N VAL A 517 -15.58 -4.26 -11.09
CA VAL A 517 -15.77 -4.11 -9.64
C VAL A 517 -16.52 -2.84 -9.29
N LEU A 518 -16.25 -1.74 -10.00
CA LEU A 518 -16.87 -0.44 -9.77
C LEU A 518 -18.02 -0.14 -10.75
N ALA A 519 -18.27 -0.98 -11.76
CA ALA A 519 -19.27 -0.70 -12.79
C ALA A 519 -20.68 -0.40 -12.23
N PRO A 520 -21.22 -1.20 -11.28
CA PRO A 520 -22.52 -0.88 -10.69
C PRO A 520 -22.53 0.47 -9.96
N ALA A 521 -21.42 0.83 -9.33
CA ALA A 521 -21.31 2.08 -8.61
C ALA A 521 -21.30 3.30 -9.52
N ILE A 522 -20.49 3.26 -10.59
CA ILE A 522 -20.41 4.38 -11.54
C ILE A 522 -21.73 4.52 -12.31
N ALA A 523 -22.35 3.41 -12.70
CA ALA A 523 -23.69 3.42 -13.30
C ALA A 523 -24.73 4.04 -12.36
N ALA A 524 -24.75 3.66 -11.08
CA ALA A 524 -25.68 4.21 -10.09
C ALA A 524 -25.47 5.72 -9.85
N LEU A 525 -24.22 6.19 -9.80
CA LEU A 525 -23.91 7.62 -9.66
C LEU A 525 -24.40 8.42 -10.87
N SER A 526 -24.17 7.90 -12.08
CA SER A 526 -24.70 8.50 -13.32
C SER A 526 -26.23 8.48 -13.35
N ASP A 527 -26.84 7.36 -12.93
CA ASP A 527 -28.28 7.20 -12.76
C ASP A 527 -28.85 8.13 -11.68
N ALA A 528 -28.07 8.59 -10.71
CA ALA A 528 -28.47 9.58 -9.72
C ALA A 528 -28.35 11.03 -10.24
N GLY A 529 -27.80 11.24 -11.44
CA GLY A 529 -27.57 12.57 -12.01
C GLY A 529 -26.31 13.24 -11.49
N ILE A 530 -25.30 12.44 -11.09
CA ILE A 530 -23.95 12.92 -10.77
C ILE A 530 -23.08 12.75 -12.02
N PHE A 531 -22.44 13.82 -12.47
CA PHE A 531 -21.53 13.77 -13.60
C PHE A 531 -20.18 13.21 -13.16
N VAL A 532 -19.87 11.97 -13.54
CA VAL A 532 -18.65 11.27 -13.14
C VAL A 532 -17.53 11.51 -14.14
N VAL A 533 -16.42 12.07 -13.67
CA VAL A 533 -15.21 12.33 -14.46
C VAL A 533 -14.10 11.42 -13.97
N ALA A 534 -13.35 10.83 -14.90
CA ALA A 534 -12.23 9.93 -14.61
C ALA A 534 -11.01 10.30 -15.46
N SER A 535 -9.81 10.22 -14.89
CA SER A 535 -8.58 10.32 -15.68
C SER A 535 -8.39 9.07 -16.55
N ALA A 536 -7.87 9.22 -17.77
CA ALA A 536 -7.66 8.08 -18.68
C ALA A 536 -6.57 7.10 -18.19
N GLY A 537 -5.70 7.54 -17.28
CA GLY A 537 -4.50 6.83 -16.86
C GLY A 537 -3.23 7.41 -17.49
N ASN A 538 -2.08 6.95 -16.99
CA ASN A 538 -0.75 7.45 -17.35
C ASN A 538 0.15 6.37 -17.99
N ASP A 539 -0.48 5.35 -18.59
CA ASP A 539 0.17 4.16 -19.17
C ASP A 539 0.30 4.23 -20.69
N GLY A 540 0.13 5.44 -21.26
CA GLY A 540 0.35 5.70 -22.67
C GLY A 540 1.82 5.51 -23.10
N PRO A 541 2.11 5.65 -24.41
CA PRO A 541 1.25 6.16 -25.48
C PRO A 541 0.56 5.07 -26.32
N THR A 542 0.61 3.81 -25.89
CA THR A 542 0.06 2.69 -26.66
C THR A 542 -1.47 2.79 -26.78
N CYS A 543 -2.03 2.41 -27.93
CA CYS A 543 -3.48 2.25 -28.04
C CYS A 543 -3.92 1.10 -27.14
N GLY A 544 -5.09 1.18 -26.52
CA GLY A 544 -5.53 0.15 -25.56
C GLY A 544 -4.97 0.32 -24.14
N SER A 545 -4.38 1.47 -23.81
CA SER A 545 -3.78 1.73 -22.48
C SER A 545 -4.78 2.22 -21.43
N ILE A 546 -6.02 2.54 -21.83
CA ILE A 546 -7.12 2.76 -20.86
C ILE A 546 -7.59 1.39 -20.37
N SER A 547 -7.15 1.01 -19.17
CA SER A 547 -7.32 -0.35 -18.66
C SER A 547 -7.89 -0.43 -17.24
N ASP A 548 -7.89 0.66 -16.48
CA ASP A 548 -8.34 0.66 -15.09
C ASP A 548 -9.69 1.37 -14.91
N PRO A 549 -10.63 0.80 -14.12
CA PRO A 549 -11.79 1.52 -13.61
C PRO A 549 -11.40 2.80 -12.86
N PRO A 550 -12.26 3.85 -12.86
CA PRO A 550 -13.54 3.93 -13.53
C PRO A 550 -13.46 4.41 -14.99
N ALA A 551 -12.26 4.70 -15.51
CA ALA A 551 -12.05 5.30 -16.83
C ALA A 551 -12.51 4.43 -18.01
N ILE A 552 -12.69 3.14 -17.79
CA ILE A 552 -13.14 2.19 -18.81
C ILE A 552 -14.66 2.19 -19.01
N TYR A 553 -15.45 2.74 -18.08
CA TYR A 553 -16.90 2.60 -18.12
C TYR A 553 -17.57 3.62 -19.05
N PRO A 554 -18.66 3.23 -19.74
CA PRO A 554 -19.38 4.14 -20.62
C PRO A 554 -20.06 5.30 -19.88
N GLU A 555 -20.37 5.14 -18.59
CA GLU A 555 -20.92 6.20 -17.75
C GLU A 555 -19.87 7.19 -17.22
N SER A 556 -18.58 6.94 -17.42
CA SER A 556 -17.50 7.84 -17.05
C SER A 556 -17.16 8.80 -18.20
N PHE A 557 -16.97 10.08 -17.87
CA PHE A 557 -16.34 11.03 -18.77
C PHE A 557 -14.81 10.92 -18.64
N THR A 558 -14.19 10.16 -19.52
CA THR A 558 -12.75 9.86 -19.47
C THR A 558 -11.89 10.95 -20.11
N VAL A 559 -10.94 11.49 -19.35
CA VAL A 559 -10.13 12.67 -19.71
C VAL A 559 -8.67 12.28 -19.95
N GLY A 560 -8.17 12.55 -21.15
CA GLY A 560 -6.74 12.45 -21.49
C GLY A 560 -5.97 13.74 -21.21
N ALA A 561 -4.64 13.68 -21.23
CA ALA A 561 -3.77 14.81 -20.91
C ALA A 561 -3.13 15.45 -22.16
N VAL A 562 -2.99 16.78 -22.15
CA VAL A 562 -2.29 17.57 -23.17
C VAL A 562 -1.29 18.52 -22.52
N ASP A 563 -0.27 18.93 -23.28
CA ASP A 563 0.70 19.95 -22.87
C ASP A 563 0.22 21.39 -23.19
N ARG A 564 1.03 22.38 -22.81
CA ARG A 564 0.77 23.81 -23.06
C ARG A 564 0.64 24.22 -24.53
N LEU A 565 1.03 23.34 -25.45
CA LEU A 565 0.91 23.54 -26.89
C LEU A 565 -0.29 22.76 -27.48
N GLY A 566 -1.10 22.12 -26.63
CA GLY A 566 -2.25 21.31 -27.04
C GLY A 566 -1.88 19.95 -27.62
N ARG A 567 -0.65 19.49 -27.42
CA ARG A 567 -0.21 18.16 -27.88
C ARG A 567 -0.52 17.12 -26.81
N VAL A 568 -1.01 15.95 -27.22
CA VAL A 568 -1.27 14.83 -26.30
C VAL A 568 0.01 14.47 -25.55
N ALA A 569 -0.08 14.42 -24.22
CA ALA A 569 1.04 14.07 -23.36
C ALA A 569 1.53 12.64 -23.66
N PRO A 570 2.85 12.36 -23.68
CA PRO A 570 3.36 11.03 -24.00
C PRO A 570 2.83 9.91 -23.09
N PHE A 571 2.61 10.22 -21.81
CA PHE A 571 2.08 9.28 -20.82
C PHE A 571 0.56 9.12 -20.88
N SER A 572 -0.18 10.02 -21.57
CA SER A 572 -1.64 9.95 -21.57
C SER A 572 -2.11 8.64 -22.18
N SER A 573 -2.85 7.85 -21.40
CA SER A 573 -3.49 6.64 -21.89
C SER A 573 -4.46 6.94 -23.05
N ARG A 574 -4.65 5.95 -23.92
CA ARG A 574 -5.37 6.06 -25.18
C ARG A 574 -6.29 4.87 -25.39
N GLY A 575 -7.47 5.14 -25.96
CA GLY A 575 -8.41 4.12 -26.38
C GLY A 575 -7.89 3.27 -27.56
N PRO A 576 -8.69 2.28 -28.00
CA PRO A 576 -9.99 1.88 -27.43
C PRO A 576 -9.82 1.20 -26.06
N VAL A 577 -10.90 1.06 -25.29
CA VAL A 577 -10.92 0.17 -24.12
C VAL A 577 -11.00 -1.26 -24.62
N THR A 578 -10.20 -2.18 -24.07
CA THR A 578 -10.17 -3.60 -24.51
C THR A 578 -10.33 -4.60 -23.38
N VAL A 579 -10.42 -4.13 -22.13
CA VAL A 579 -10.31 -4.97 -20.93
C VAL A 579 -11.66 -5.45 -20.37
N ASP A 580 -12.74 -4.77 -20.73
CA ASP A 580 -14.11 -5.06 -20.29
C ASP A 580 -14.92 -5.83 -21.35
N GLY A 581 -14.31 -6.10 -22.51
CA GLY A 581 -14.95 -6.79 -23.64
C GLY A 581 -15.93 -5.92 -24.43
N SER A 582 -15.79 -4.58 -24.34
CA SER A 582 -16.58 -3.59 -25.09
C SER A 582 -16.22 -3.49 -26.58
#